data_AF-A0A7Z8KPT2-F1
#
_entry.id   AF-A0A7Z8KPT2-F1
#
_cell.length_a   1.000
_cell.length_b   1.000
_cell.length_c   1.000
_cell.angle_alpha   90.00
_cell.angle_beta   90.00
_cell.angle_gamma   90.00
#
_symmetry.space_group_name_H-M   'P 1'
#
loop_
_entity.id
_entity.type
_entity.pdbx_description
1 polymer ?
#
loop_
_entity_poly.entity_id
_entity_poly.type
_entity_poly.pdbx_seq_one_letter_code
_entity_poly.pdbx_strand_id
1 'polypeptide(L)'
;MHNANQYVSQSTNVSDFLRDSKYIILFYVLGDFLTTAHALNYGFEENNFLAAVMQNYGVGSLLILKVLFIGIVYWNYSMLKEADSKWTDLLWGLSRKVIAFVGLFLVVNNLMVIFMECSLVQILHTVAL
;
A
#
# COMPACT_ATOMS: atom_id res chain seq x y z
N MET A 1 -32.66 19.89 7.73
CA MET A 1 -31.90 19.83 6.46
C MET A 1 -30.36 19.84 6.64
N HIS A 2 -29.82 19.97 7.86
CA HIS A 2 -28.38 20.02 8.10
C HIS A 2 -27.65 18.66 7.95
N ASN A 3 -28.31 17.54 8.32
CA ASN A 3 -27.69 16.20 8.31
C ASN A 3 -27.43 15.64 6.90
N ALA A 4 -28.33 15.86 5.94
CA ALA A 4 -28.17 15.31 4.59
C ALA A 4 -26.91 15.86 3.88
N ASN A 5 -26.57 17.13 4.13
CA ASN A 5 -25.39 17.76 3.53
C ASN A 5 -24.07 17.21 4.09
N GLN A 6 -24.04 16.77 5.36
CA GLN A 6 -22.83 16.18 5.95
C GLN A 6 -22.54 14.78 5.38
N TYR A 7 -23.56 13.94 5.18
CA TYR A 7 -23.38 12.63 4.56
C TYR A 7 -22.90 12.73 3.11
N VAL A 8 -23.46 13.67 2.34
CA VAL A 8 -23.04 13.91 0.94
C VAL A 8 -21.61 14.45 0.88
N SER A 9 -21.25 15.37 1.77
CA SER A 9 -19.86 15.87 1.91
C SER A 9 -18.88 14.73 2.22
N GLN A 10 -19.21 13.89 3.20
CA GLN A 10 -18.36 12.77 3.60
C GLN A 10 -18.25 11.70 2.50
N SER A 11 -19.35 11.34 1.84
CA SER A 11 -19.31 10.36 0.73
C SER A 11 -18.50 10.88 -0.45
N THR A 12 -18.55 12.19 -0.71
CA THR A 12 -17.75 12.82 -1.77
C THR A 12 -16.26 12.77 -1.43
N ASN A 13 -15.89 13.06 -0.17
CA ASN A 13 -14.51 12.95 0.30
C ASN A 13 -13.95 11.52 0.24
N VAL A 14 -14.76 10.51 0.57
CA VAL A 14 -14.34 9.09 0.44
C VAL A 14 -14.19 8.69 -1.02
N SER A 15 -15.13 9.08 -1.88
CA SER A 15 -15.06 8.80 -3.32
C SER A 15 -13.83 9.44 -3.97
N ASP A 16 -13.55 10.70 -3.63
CA ASP A 16 -12.36 11.42 -4.11
C ASP A 16 -11.08 10.74 -3.65
N PHE A 17 -11.02 10.36 -2.37
CA PHE A 17 -9.90 9.60 -1.83
C PHE A 17 -9.67 8.28 -2.59
N LEU A 18 -10.73 7.48 -2.79
CA LEU A 18 -10.61 6.19 -3.50
C LEU A 18 -10.14 6.38 -4.94
N ARG A 19 -10.63 7.44 -5.61
CA ARG A 19 -10.20 7.78 -6.97
C ARG A 19 -8.72 8.17 -7.03
N ASP A 20 -8.27 8.96 -6.06
CA ASP A 20 -6.89 9.42 -5.95
C ASP A 20 -5.91 8.31 -5.53
N SER A 21 -6.36 7.41 -4.67
CA SER A 21 -5.55 6.31 -4.10
C SER A 21 -5.67 5.00 -4.87
N LYS A 22 -6.38 4.95 -6.01
CA LYS A 22 -6.59 3.73 -6.79
C LYS A 22 -5.31 2.94 -7.09
N TYR A 23 -4.19 3.61 -7.34
CA TYR A 23 -2.89 2.95 -7.59
C TYR A 23 -2.23 2.43 -6.31
N ILE A 24 -2.48 3.08 -5.16
CA ILE A 24 -2.07 2.55 -3.85
C ILE A 24 -2.85 1.26 -3.59
N ILE A 25 -4.18 1.29 -3.76
CA ILE A 25 -5.02 0.10 -3.58
C ILE A 25 -4.60 -1.01 -4.54
N LEU A 26 -4.37 -0.69 -5.81
CA LEU A 26 -4.01 -1.68 -6.82
C LEU A 26 -2.63 -2.29 -6.57
N PHE A 27 -1.59 -1.48 -6.39
CA PHE A 27 -0.22 -1.99 -6.30
C PHE A 27 0.21 -2.32 -4.87
N TYR A 28 -0.01 -1.40 -3.93
CA TYR A 28 0.44 -1.58 -2.56
C TYR A 28 -0.43 -2.56 -1.77
N VAL A 29 -1.76 -2.62 -2.03
CA VAL A 29 -2.66 -3.54 -1.32
C VAL A 29 -2.84 -4.84 -2.09
N LEU A 30 -3.52 -4.80 -3.25
CA LEU A 30 -3.89 -6.02 -3.96
C LEU A 30 -2.69 -6.70 -4.61
N GLY A 31 -1.91 -5.95 -5.40
CA GLY A 31 -0.76 -6.46 -6.12
C GLY A 31 0.23 -7.09 -5.17
N ASP A 32 0.71 -6.33 -4.18
CA ASP A 32 1.69 -6.82 -3.22
C ASP A 32 1.18 -8.00 -2.39
N PHE A 33 -0.09 -7.98 -1.95
CA PHE A 33 -0.66 -9.10 -1.22
C PHE A 33 -0.72 -10.37 -2.07
N LEU A 34 -1.21 -10.28 -3.31
CA LEU A 34 -1.33 -11.42 -4.21
C LEU A 34 0.04 -11.98 -4.57
N THR A 35 1.01 -11.11 -4.86
CA THR A 35 2.36 -11.55 -5.20
C THR A 35 3.09 -12.11 -3.99
N THR A 36 2.92 -11.57 -2.78
CA THR A 36 3.48 -12.14 -1.55
C THR A 36 2.84 -13.50 -1.24
N ALA A 37 1.51 -13.59 -1.30
CA ALA A 37 0.78 -14.83 -1.07
C ALA A 37 1.20 -15.94 -2.04
N HIS A 38 1.49 -15.59 -3.29
CA HIS A 38 1.98 -16.54 -4.27
C HIS A 38 3.47 -16.87 -4.05
N ALA A 39 4.32 -15.86 -3.83
CA ALA A 39 5.76 -16.01 -3.61
C ALA A 39 6.09 -16.85 -2.37
N LEU A 40 5.24 -16.86 -1.35
CA LEU A 40 5.36 -17.74 -0.18
C LEU A 40 5.37 -19.24 -0.53
N ASN A 41 4.85 -19.64 -1.69
CA ASN A 41 4.97 -21.03 -2.17
C ASN A 41 6.34 -21.34 -2.77
N TYR A 42 7.15 -20.32 -3.07
CA TYR A 42 8.43 -20.42 -3.78
C TYR A 42 9.63 -19.97 -2.93
N GLY A 43 9.44 -19.32 -1.79
CA GLY A 43 10.54 -18.83 -0.95
C GLY A 43 10.11 -18.38 0.45
N PHE A 44 11.10 -18.10 1.30
CA PHE A 44 10.92 -17.59 2.66
C PHE A 44 10.81 -16.06 2.67
N GLU A 45 9.95 -15.55 3.54
CA GLU A 45 9.78 -14.12 3.74
C GLU A 45 10.88 -13.58 4.67
N GLU A 46 11.79 -12.78 4.12
CA GLU A 46 12.96 -12.27 4.86
C GLU A 46 12.59 -11.32 6.01
N ASN A 47 11.39 -10.75 6.00
CA ASN A 47 10.95 -9.85 7.04
C ASN A 47 10.42 -10.62 8.27
N ASN A 48 11.25 -10.73 9.31
CA ASN A 48 10.91 -11.41 10.56
C ASN A 48 9.59 -10.96 11.20
N PHE A 49 9.21 -9.68 11.10
CA PHE A 49 7.94 -9.20 11.64
C PHE A 49 6.76 -9.74 10.86
N LEU A 50 6.80 -9.64 9.52
CA LEU A 50 5.74 -10.15 8.66
C LEU A 50 5.65 -11.68 8.80
N ALA A 51 6.78 -12.38 8.76
CA ALA A 51 6.84 -13.83 8.96
C ALA A 51 6.21 -14.26 10.29
N ALA A 52 6.51 -13.56 11.39
CA ALA A 52 5.89 -13.85 12.69
C ALA A 52 4.37 -13.62 12.68
N VAL A 53 3.90 -12.54 12.07
CA VAL A 53 2.47 -12.26 11.95
C VAL A 53 1.75 -13.33 11.12
N MET A 54 2.36 -13.80 10.04
CA MET A 54 1.80 -14.89 9.22
C MET A 54 1.81 -16.25 9.90
N GLN A 55 2.87 -16.58 10.65
CA GLN A 55 2.90 -17.83 11.40
C GLN A 55 1.79 -17.91 12.45
N ASN A 56 1.45 -16.78 13.07
CA ASN A 56 0.44 -16.72 14.12
C ASN A 56 -1.00 -16.51 13.60
N TYR A 57 -1.18 -15.76 12.51
CA TYR A 57 -2.51 -15.33 12.03
C TYR A 57 -2.81 -15.70 10.56
N GLY A 58 -1.89 -16.39 9.89
CA GLY A 58 -2.01 -16.80 8.49
C GLY A 58 -1.77 -15.66 7.48
N VAL A 59 -1.70 -15.99 6.19
CA VAL A 59 -1.44 -15.04 5.09
C VAL A 59 -2.49 -13.92 5.03
N GLY A 60 -3.75 -14.21 5.38
CA GLY A 60 -4.82 -13.21 5.39
C GLY A 60 -4.58 -12.02 6.33
N SER A 61 -3.75 -12.19 7.36
CA SER A 61 -3.35 -11.11 8.27
C SER A 61 -2.56 -9.98 7.58
N LEU A 62 -1.84 -10.30 6.50
CA LEU A 62 -1.18 -9.28 5.67
C LEU A 62 -2.19 -8.32 5.05
N LEU A 63 -3.31 -8.83 4.54
CA LEU A 63 -4.36 -8.00 3.97
C LEU A 63 -4.97 -7.08 5.03
N ILE A 64 -5.16 -7.57 6.26
CA ILE A 64 -5.64 -6.74 7.38
C ILE A 64 -4.67 -5.59 7.66
N LEU A 65 -3.36 -5.86 7.69
CA LEU A 65 -2.35 -4.83 7.92
C LEU A 65 -2.36 -3.78 6.80
N LYS A 66 -2.57 -4.20 5.55
CA LYS A 66 -2.74 -3.30 4.39
C LYS A 66 -3.98 -2.41 4.52
N VAL A 67 -5.11 -2.98 4.97
CA VAL A 67 -6.36 -2.22 5.18
C VAL A 67 -6.19 -1.20 6.29
N LEU A 68 -5.52 -1.57 7.40
CA LEU A 68 -5.18 -0.64 8.47
C LEU A 68 -4.30 0.51 7.95
N PHE A 69 -3.31 0.20 7.13
CA PHE A 69 -2.48 1.21 6.47
C PHE A 69 -3.31 2.16 5.59
N ILE A 70 -4.25 1.66 4.78
CA ILE A 70 -5.17 2.51 4.01
C ILE A 70 -5.99 3.42 4.93
N GLY A 71 -6.43 2.93 6.08
CA GLY A 71 -7.11 3.75 7.09
C GLY A 71 -6.24 4.92 7.57
N ILE A 72 -4.96 4.68 7.84
CA ILE A 72 -4.00 5.73 8.23
C ILE A 72 -3.77 6.73 7.09
N VAL A 73 -3.68 6.25 5.85
CA VAL A 73 -3.53 7.12 4.66
C VAL A 73 -4.78 7.98 4.45
N TYR A 74 -5.98 7.42 4.65
CA TYR A 74 -7.24 8.16 4.59
C TYR A 74 -7.33 9.23 5.69
N TRP A 75 -6.89 8.90 6.90
CA TRP A 75 -6.82 9.87 8.00
C TRP A 75 -5.88 11.03 7.64
N ASN A 76 -4.68 10.73 7.13
CA ASN A 76 -3.73 11.75 6.68
C ASN A 76 -4.30 12.60 5.54
N TYR A 77 -4.95 11.98 4.55
CA TYR A 77 -5.63 12.68 3.47
C TYR A 77 -6.66 13.68 4.01
N SER A 78 -7.51 13.24 4.95
CA SER A 78 -8.56 14.07 5.54
C SER A 78 -7.97 15.28 6.28
N MET A 79 -6.92 15.06 7.08
CA MET A 79 -6.22 16.13 7.80
C MET A 79 -5.55 17.14 6.84
N LEU A 80 -4.96 16.67 5.74
CA LEU A 80 -4.33 17.52 4.73
C LEU A 80 -5.35 18.37 3.96
N LYS A 81 -6.53 17.80 3.68
CA LYS A 81 -7.65 18.49 3.03
C LYS A 81 -8.27 19.56 3.95
N GLU A 82 -8.34 19.29 5.25
CA GLU A 82 -8.90 20.24 6.23
C GLU A 82 -8.06 21.51 6.37
N ALA A 83 -6.74 21.42 6.14
CA ALA A 83 -5.83 22.57 6.15
C ALA A 83 -5.91 23.48 4.90
N ASP A 84 -6.60 23.04 3.83
CA ASP A 84 -6.90 23.79 2.60
C ASP A 84 -5.76 24.70 2.08
N SER A 85 -4.56 24.13 1.92
CA SER A 85 -3.38 24.88 1.48
C SER A 85 -2.73 24.25 0.25
N LYS A 86 -2.15 25.09 -0.63
CA LYS A 86 -1.39 24.62 -1.80
C LYS A 86 -0.24 23.67 -1.41
N TRP A 87 0.33 23.85 -0.22
CA TRP A 87 1.39 22.99 0.29
C TRP A 87 0.87 21.61 0.68
N THR A 88 -0.30 21.53 1.31
CA THR A 88 -0.90 20.25 1.71
C THR A 88 -1.38 19.44 0.51
N ASP A 89 -1.88 20.10 -0.54
CA ASP A 89 -2.19 19.45 -1.82
C ASP A 89 -0.94 18.86 -2.49
N LEU A 90 0.19 19.58 -2.45
CA LEU A 90 1.46 19.10 -2.99
C LEU A 90 1.98 17.90 -2.19
N LEU A 91 1.90 17.96 -0.86
CA LEU A 91 2.28 16.85 0.04
C LEU A 91 1.42 15.60 -0.20
N TRP A 92 0.11 15.75 -0.37
CA TRP A 92 -0.76 14.63 -0.76
C TRP A 92 -0.38 14.08 -2.13
N GLY A 93 -0.19 14.97 -3.11
CA GLY A 93 0.20 14.61 -4.47
C GLY A 93 1.51 13.84 -4.55
N LEU A 94 2.49 14.19 -3.71
CA LEU A 94 3.78 13.51 -3.61
C LEU A 94 3.64 12.18 -2.86
N SER A 95 3.02 12.20 -1.67
CA SER A 95 2.89 11.01 -0.83
C SER A 95 2.15 9.89 -1.54
N ARG A 96 1.03 10.18 -2.23
CA ARG A 96 0.30 9.15 -2.99
C ARG A 96 1.14 8.51 -4.10
N LYS A 97 1.98 9.28 -4.78
CA LYS A 97 2.87 8.79 -5.85
C LYS A 97 3.98 7.93 -5.26
N VAL A 98 4.59 8.37 -4.16
CA VAL A 98 5.64 7.60 -3.46
C VAL A 98 5.07 6.27 -2.96
N ILE A 99 3.92 6.28 -2.30
CA ILE A 99 3.28 5.04 -1.81
C ILE A 99 2.94 4.11 -2.97
N ALA A 100 2.37 4.63 -4.06
CA ALA A 100 2.07 3.83 -5.25
C ALA A 100 3.33 3.25 -5.89
N PHE A 101 4.43 4.02 -5.95
CA PHE A 101 5.71 3.57 -6.47
C PHE A 101 6.33 2.50 -5.58
N VAL A 102 6.30 2.66 -4.25
CA VAL A 102 6.73 1.64 -3.30
C VAL A 102 5.92 0.36 -3.48
N GLY A 103 4.59 0.47 -3.61
CA GLY A 103 3.73 -0.68 -3.89
C GLY A 103 4.10 -1.39 -5.19
N LEU A 104 4.34 -0.63 -6.27
CA LEU A 104 4.76 -1.19 -7.55
C LEU A 104 6.13 -1.88 -7.43
N PHE A 105 7.08 -1.27 -6.72
CA PHE A 105 8.39 -1.85 -6.48
C PHE A 105 8.30 -3.19 -5.75
N LEU A 106 7.48 -3.28 -4.70
CA LEU A 106 7.25 -4.53 -3.96
C LEU A 106 6.62 -5.60 -4.87
N VAL A 107 5.62 -5.24 -5.68
CA VAL A 107 5.00 -6.15 -6.66
C VAL A 107 6.05 -6.71 -7.62
N VAL A 108 6.89 -5.85 -8.20
CA VAL A 108 7.95 -6.28 -9.12
C VAL A 108 8.96 -7.17 -8.41
N ASN A 109 9.37 -6.82 -7.18
CA ASN A 109 10.28 -7.64 -6.39
C ASN A 109 9.72 -9.05 -6.15
N ASN A 110 8.47 -9.15 -5.71
CA ASN A 110 7.82 -10.43 -5.45
C ASN A 110 7.61 -11.24 -6.74
N LEU A 111 7.27 -10.58 -7.86
CA LEU A 111 7.18 -11.24 -9.17
C LEU A 111 8.52 -11.81 -9.62
N MET A 112 9.63 -11.11 -9.35
CA MET A 112 10.96 -11.63 -9.67
C MET A 112 11.30 -12.86 -8.84
N VAL A 113 10.93 -12.90 -7.55
CA VAL A 113 11.08 -14.10 -6.72
C VAL A 113 10.28 -15.26 -7.31
N ILE A 114 9.05 -15.02 -7.77
CA ILE A 114 8.19 -16.05 -8.38
C ILE A 114 8.78 -16.58 -9.70
N PHE A 115 9.23 -15.71 -10.60
CA PHE A 115 9.61 -16.10 -11.96
C PHE A 115 11.08 -16.46 -12.12
N MET A 116 11.96 -15.87 -11.31
CA MET A 116 13.42 -16.00 -11.46
C MET A 116 14.08 -16.62 -10.23
N GLU A 117 13.32 -16.95 -9.17
CA GLU A 117 13.83 -17.42 -7.87
C GLU A 117 14.88 -16.47 -7.25
N CYS A 118 14.93 -15.21 -7.71
CA CYS A 118 15.87 -14.19 -7.27
C CYS A 118 15.11 -12.92 -6.87
N SER A 119 15.47 -12.34 -5.73
CA SER A 119 14.94 -11.06 -5.27
C SER A 119 15.68 -9.88 -5.92
N LEU A 120 14.99 -8.77 -6.21
CA LEU A 120 15.67 -7.53 -6.66
C LEU A 120 16.70 -7.07 -5.65
N VAL A 121 16.45 -7.27 -4.35
CA VAL A 121 17.36 -6.92 -3.27
C VAL A 121 18.66 -7.72 -3.37
N GLN A 122 18.57 -9.01 -3.70
CA GLN A 122 19.74 -9.87 -3.90
C GLN A 122 20.53 -9.46 -5.15
N ILE A 123 19.85 -9.14 -6.25
CA ILE A 123 20.52 -8.67 -7.48
C ILE A 123 21.19 -7.31 -7.24
N LEU A 124 20.53 -6.37 -6.56
CA LEU A 124 21.12 -5.06 -6.25
C LEU A 124 22.36 -5.21 -5.35
N HIS A 125 22.32 -6.11 -4.38
CA HIS A 125 23.46 -6.43 -3.52
C HIS A 125 24.62 -7.07 -4.30
N THR A 126 24.32 -7.83 -5.36
CA THR A 126 25.33 -8.49 -6.20
C THR A 126 25.97 -7.53 -7.22
N VAL A 127 25.22 -6.55 -7.72
CA VAL A 127 25.71 -5.54 -8.69
C VAL A 127 26.42 -4.36 -8.00
N ALA A 128 26.24 -4.19 -6.69
CA ALA A 128 26.93 -3.18 -5.88
C ALA A 128 28.34 -3.60 -5.38
N LEU A 129 28.82 -4.76 -5.80
CA LEU A 129 30.19 -5.28 -5.61
C LEU A 129 30.96 -5.25 -6.94
#